data_AF-A0AAW9QBA0-F1
#
_entry.id   AF-A0AAW9QBA0-F1
#
_cell.length_a   1.000
_cell.length_b   1.000
_cell.length_c   1.000
_cell.angle_alpha   90.00
_cell.angle_beta   90.00
_cell.angle_gamma   90.00
#
_symmetry.space_group_name_H-M   'P 1'
#
loop_
_entity.id
_entity.type
_entity.pdbx_description
1 polymer ?
#
loop_
_entity_poly.entity_id
_entity_poly.type
_entity_poly.pdbx_seq_one_letter_code
_entity_poly.pdbx_strand_id
1 'polypeptide(L)'
;MKLAKVLVCLLVSVTKPALAEGPGWTINVAVKKLVVTADGGVNVSLSPPLSNCTSNAGYGPAFASVYPSHPGIDRIKANLLAAYLTGGIVALYFDDNRCRVTEIIVGGW
;
A
#
# COMPACT_ATOMS: atom_id res chain seq x y z
N MET A 1 -47.72 1.06 -34.96
CA MET A 1 -46.42 0.45 -34.64
C MET A 1 -45.76 1.29 -33.54
N LYS A 2 -45.66 0.77 -32.31
CA LYS A 2 -45.04 1.48 -31.18
C LYS A 2 -43.59 1.01 -31.06
N LEU A 3 -42.63 1.90 -31.33
CA LEU A 3 -41.20 1.64 -31.11
C LEU A 3 -40.88 1.73 -29.61
N ALA A 4 -40.48 0.62 -29.01
CA ALA A 4 -39.92 0.59 -27.67
C ALA A 4 -38.46 1.10 -27.73
N LYS A 5 -38.19 2.22 -27.04
CA LYS A 5 -36.83 2.72 -26.80
C LYS A 5 -36.17 1.82 -25.74
N VAL A 6 -35.27 0.94 -26.18
CA VAL A 6 -34.38 0.19 -25.29
C VAL A 6 -33.27 1.13 -24.84
N LEU A 7 -33.34 1.57 -23.59
CA LEU A 7 -32.31 2.38 -22.94
C LEU A 7 -31.18 1.45 -22.46
N VAL A 8 -30.10 1.36 -23.24
CA VAL A 8 -28.87 0.64 -22.86
C VAL A 8 -28.15 1.47 -21.82
N CYS A 9 -28.13 1.00 -20.57
CA CYS A 9 -27.38 1.62 -19.48
C CYS A 9 -25.93 1.14 -19.56
N LEU A 10 -25.06 1.94 -20.19
CA LEU A 10 -23.63 1.68 -20.29
C LEU A 10 -23.00 1.85 -18.89
N LEU A 11 -22.66 0.75 -18.23
CA LEU A 11 -21.89 0.75 -16.98
C LEU A 11 -20.46 1.21 -17.27
N VAL A 12 -20.22 2.53 -17.19
CA VAL A 12 -18.86 3.08 -17.23
C VAL A 12 -18.21 2.78 -15.88
N SER A 13 -17.38 1.73 -15.84
CA SER A 13 -16.47 1.48 -14.73
C SER A 13 -15.46 2.62 -14.67
N VAL A 14 -15.71 3.60 -13.81
CA VAL A 14 -14.75 4.68 -13.53
C VAL A 14 -13.53 4.06 -12.86
N THR A 15 -12.50 3.75 -13.65
CA THR A 15 -11.17 3.48 -13.14
C THR A 15 -10.68 4.78 -12.52
N LYS A 16 -10.77 4.88 -11.19
CA LYS A 16 -10.19 6.04 -10.48
C LYS A 16 -8.70 6.09 -10.87
N PRO A 17 -8.18 7.21 -11.39
CA PRO A 17 -6.75 7.35 -11.57
C PRO A 17 -6.11 7.14 -10.20
N ALA A 18 -5.13 6.26 -10.16
CA ALA A 18 -4.41 5.95 -8.96
C ALA A 18 -3.61 7.21 -8.60
N LEU A 19 -4.16 8.03 -7.72
CA LEU A 19 -3.42 9.14 -7.12
C LEU A 19 -2.22 8.51 -6.42
N ALA A 20 -1.06 9.16 -6.48
CA ALA A 20 0.03 8.81 -5.58
C ALA A 20 -0.54 8.70 -4.17
N GLU A 21 -0.23 7.61 -3.48
CA GLU A 21 -0.57 7.48 -2.08
C GLU A 21 0.28 8.51 -1.34
N GLY A 22 -0.29 9.72 -1.25
CA GLY A 22 0.34 10.85 -0.59
C GLY A 22 0.36 10.65 0.93
N PRO A 23 0.79 11.68 1.67
CA PRO A 23 0.81 11.63 3.11
C PRO A 23 -0.56 11.23 3.68
N GLY A 24 -0.57 10.26 4.58
CA GLY A 24 -1.79 9.77 5.19
C GLY A 24 -1.79 8.29 5.52
N TRP A 25 -2.91 7.83 6.08
CA TRP A 25 -3.11 6.43 6.42
C TRP A 25 -3.63 5.64 5.22
N THR A 26 -2.91 4.58 4.89
CA THR A 26 -3.41 3.46 4.08
C THR A 26 -3.92 2.38 5.02
N ILE A 27 -5.25 2.28 5.14
CA ILE A 27 -5.94 1.47 6.14
C ILE A 27 -6.39 0.10 5.60
N ASN A 28 -6.51 -0.88 6.50
CA ASN A 28 -7.11 -2.19 6.24
C ASN A 28 -6.50 -2.93 5.04
N VAL A 29 -5.17 -2.93 4.98
CA VAL A 29 -4.38 -3.57 3.92
C VAL A 29 -3.70 -4.85 4.40
N ALA A 30 -3.57 -5.82 3.50
CA ALA A 30 -2.83 -7.06 3.76
C ALA A 30 -1.42 -6.98 3.18
N VAL A 31 -0.42 -7.47 3.92
CA VAL A 31 0.96 -7.57 3.44
C VAL A 31 1.10 -8.74 2.46
N LYS A 32 1.56 -8.47 1.24
CA LYS A 32 1.72 -9.47 0.17
C LYS A 32 3.17 -9.86 -0.09
N LYS A 33 4.10 -8.93 0.08
CA LYS A 33 5.53 -9.20 -0.10
C LYS A 33 6.36 -8.28 0.78
N LEU A 34 7.41 -8.84 1.37
CA LEU A 34 8.44 -8.10 2.09
C LEU A 34 9.78 -8.30 1.41
N VAL A 35 10.56 -7.23 1.34
CA VAL A 35 11.93 -7.26 0.84
C VAL A 35 12.80 -6.47 1.81
N VAL A 36 13.69 -7.16 2.50
CA VAL A 36 14.72 -6.49 3.30
C VAL A 36 15.85 -6.07 2.35
N THR A 37 16.14 -4.78 2.34
CA THR A 37 17.15 -4.21 1.43
C THR A 37 18.55 -4.27 2.06
N ALA A 38 19.59 -4.20 1.24
CA ALA A 38 20.99 -4.34 1.68
C ALA A 38 21.45 -3.24 2.64
N ASP A 39 20.81 -2.07 2.60
CA ASP A 39 21.03 -0.95 3.52
C ASP A 39 20.31 -1.13 4.87
N GLY A 40 19.59 -2.24 5.06
CA GLY A 40 18.82 -2.51 6.27
C GLY A 40 17.41 -1.91 6.26
N GLY A 41 16.95 -1.31 5.18
CA GLY A 41 15.54 -0.94 5.01
C GLY A 41 14.61 -2.14 4.79
N VAL A 42 13.32 -1.87 4.63
CA VAL A 42 12.34 -2.86 4.17
C VAL A 42 11.36 -2.24 3.18
N ASN A 43 11.12 -2.91 2.07
CA ASN A 43 10.04 -2.62 1.14
C ASN A 43 8.87 -3.57 1.38
N VAL A 44 7.65 -3.02 1.35
CA VAL A 44 6.42 -3.77 1.56
C VAL A 44 5.47 -3.55 0.38
N SER A 45 4.97 -4.64 -0.18
CA SER A 45 3.86 -4.64 -1.13
C SER A 45 2.58 -5.08 -0.43
N LEU A 46 1.48 -4.42 -0.75
CA LEU A 46 0.20 -4.53 -0.07
C LEU A 46 -0.92 -5.02 -1.00
N SER A 47 -2.06 -5.35 -0.40
CA SER A 47 -3.33 -5.59 -1.06
C SER A 47 -4.43 -4.79 -0.35
N PRO A 48 -5.12 -3.86 -1.03
CA PRO A 48 -4.97 -3.49 -2.45
C PRO A 48 -3.56 -2.99 -2.82
N PRO A 49 -3.14 -3.14 -4.09
CA PRO A 49 -1.79 -2.76 -4.51
C PRO A 49 -1.61 -1.25 -4.51
N LEU A 50 -0.43 -0.82 -4.08
CA LEU A 50 -0.01 0.58 -4.15
C LEU A 50 0.31 0.97 -5.59
N SER A 51 0.35 2.27 -5.82
CA SER A 51 0.74 2.82 -7.11
C SER A 51 1.53 4.12 -6.92
N ASN A 52 2.41 4.41 -7.87
CA ASN A 52 3.20 5.65 -7.91
C ASN A 52 4.11 5.88 -6.69
N CYS A 53 4.44 4.85 -5.91
CA CYS A 53 5.44 4.95 -4.85
C CYS A 53 6.86 5.03 -5.43
N THR A 54 7.81 5.54 -4.63
CA THR A 54 9.23 5.44 -4.95
C THR A 54 9.91 4.60 -3.89
N SER A 55 9.94 3.29 -4.14
CA SER A 55 10.51 2.31 -3.21
C SER A 55 12.01 2.52 -3.00
N ASN A 56 12.49 2.25 -1.79
CA ASN A 56 13.91 2.14 -1.49
C ASN A 56 14.57 1.10 -2.41
N ALA A 57 15.76 1.39 -2.93
CA ALA A 57 16.54 0.53 -3.84
C ALA A 57 15.82 0.10 -5.14
N GLY A 58 14.76 0.81 -5.58
CA GLY A 58 14.22 0.66 -6.95
C GLY A 58 13.33 -0.56 -7.22
N TYR A 59 12.70 -1.15 -6.20
CA TYR A 59 11.74 -2.26 -6.34
C TYR A 59 10.42 -1.92 -7.06
N GLY A 60 10.18 -0.64 -7.33
CA GLY A 60 9.11 -0.16 -8.20
C GLY A 60 7.92 0.46 -7.46
N PRO A 61 6.91 0.93 -8.21
CA PRO A 61 5.85 1.79 -7.69
C PRO A 61 4.80 1.08 -6.83
N ALA A 62 4.87 -0.26 -6.74
CA ALA A 62 3.95 -1.08 -5.96
C ALA A 62 4.47 -1.40 -4.54
N PHE A 63 5.52 -0.70 -4.11
CA PHE A 63 6.15 -0.91 -2.81
C PHE A 63 6.27 0.40 -2.03
N ALA A 64 5.80 0.36 -0.79
CA ALA A 64 6.12 1.34 0.24
C ALA A 64 7.41 0.94 0.96
N SER A 65 8.06 1.89 1.63
CA SER A 65 9.39 1.67 2.20
C SER A 65 9.54 2.21 3.61
N VAL A 66 10.10 1.40 4.49
CA VAL A 66 10.67 1.87 5.76
C VAL A 66 12.18 1.98 5.56
N TYR A 67 12.71 3.20 5.69
CA TYR A 67 14.13 3.46 5.52
C TYR A 67 14.93 3.03 6.76
N PRO A 68 16.21 2.63 6.61
CA PRO A 68 17.02 2.13 7.72
C PRO A 68 17.26 3.16 8.84
N SER A 69 17.14 4.46 8.53
CA SER A 69 17.25 5.55 9.51
C SER A 69 16.04 5.70 10.43
N HIS A 70 14.97 4.92 10.22
CA HIS A 70 13.77 5.03 11.03
C HIS A 70 14.00 4.49 12.46
N PRO A 71 13.77 5.27 13.53
CA PRO A 71 14.08 4.85 14.91
C PRO A 71 13.27 3.62 15.37
N GLY A 72 12.11 3.38 14.75
CA GLY A 72 11.26 2.22 15.00
C GLY A 72 11.44 1.04 14.02
N ILE A 73 12.47 1.04 13.17
CA ILE A 73 12.61 0.09 12.04
C ILE A 73 12.43 -1.38 12.44
N ASP A 74 13.05 -1.82 13.55
CA ASP A 74 12.98 -3.22 13.98
C ASP A 74 11.57 -3.62 14.42
N ARG A 75 10.86 -2.72 15.11
CA ARG A 75 9.46 -2.95 15.52
C ARG A 75 8.54 -3.00 14.31
N ILE A 76 8.73 -2.09 13.35
CA ILE A 76 7.94 -2.07 12.12
C ILE A 76 8.18 -3.35 11.30
N LYS A 77 9.43 -3.77 11.12
CA LYS A 77 9.78 -5.04 10.45
C LYS A 77 9.13 -6.24 11.12
N ALA A 78 9.20 -6.32 12.45
CA ALA A 78 8.58 -7.41 13.21
C ALA A 78 7.05 -7.44 13.01
N ASN A 79 6.39 -6.28 13.08
CA ASN A 79 4.94 -6.18 12.86
C ASN A 79 4.54 -6.52 11.42
N LEU A 80 5.30 -6.04 10.44
CA LEU A 80 5.09 -6.37 9.02
C LEU A 80 5.25 -7.88 8.76
N LEU A 81 6.29 -8.49 9.34
CA LEU A 81 6.52 -9.94 9.24
C LEU A 81 5.40 -10.73 9.90
N ALA A 82 4.96 -10.31 11.09
CA ALA A 82 3.83 -10.94 11.78
C ALA A 82 2.54 -10.85 10.95
N ALA A 83 2.23 -9.69 10.40
CA ALA A 83 1.07 -9.50 9.52
C ALA A 83 1.17 -10.36 8.25
N TYR A 84 2.35 -10.43 7.62
CA TYR A 84 2.59 -11.30 6.46
C TYR A 84 2.35 -12.78 6.77
N LEU A 85 2.89 -13.28 7.89
CA LEU A 85 2.78 -14.69 8.27
C LEU A 85 1.37 -15.09 8.71
N THR A 86 0.64 -14.17 9.36
CA THR A 86 -0.71 -14.44 9.88
C THR A 86 -1.82 -14.11 8.89
N GLY A 87 -1.53 -13.39 7.82
CA GLY A 87 -2.55 -12.79 6.96
C GLY A 87 -3.30 -11.64 7.64
N GLY A 88 -2.77 -11.13 8.75
CA GLY A 88 -3.35 -10.00 9.48
C GLY A 88 -3.36 -8.72 8.63
N ILE A 89 -4.38 -7.90 8.87
CA ILE A 89 -4.49 -6.56 8.30
C ILE A 89 -3.68 -5.56 9.10
N VAL A 90 -3.14 -4.56 8.41
CA VAL A 90 -2.41 -3.44 8.99
C VAL A 90 -2.93 -2.12 8.45
N ALA A 91 -2.55 -1.04 9.12
CA ALA A 91 -2.58 0.29 8.53
C ALA A 91 -1.18 0.90 8.55
N LEU A 92 -0.78 1.53 7.46
CA LEU A 92 0.52 2.19 7.33
C LEU A 92 0.29 3.68 7.16
N TYR A 93 1.07 4.50 7.88
CA TYR A 93 1.11 5.94 7.62
C TYR A 93 2.26 6.26 6.68
N PHE A 94 1.96 6.94 5.59
CA PHE A 94 2.94 7.51 4.68
C PHE A 94 3.16 8.98 5.02
N ASP A 95 4.41 9.43 5.07
CA ASP A 95 4.73 10.82 5.37
C ASP A 95 5.03 11.67 4.12
N ASP A 96 5.12 11.05 2.95
CA ASP A 96 5.39 11.69 1.67
C ASP A 96 4.69 10.96 0.51
N ASN A 97 4.77 11.56 -0.69
CA ASN A 97 4.26 10.97 -1.94
C ASN A 97 5.16 9.84 -2.48
N ARG A 98 6.23 9.46 -1.76
CA ARG A 98 7.08 8.33 -2.12
C ARG A 98 6.68 7.05 -1.38
N CYS A 99 5.60 7.11 -0.58
CA CYS A 99 5.12 6.03 0.27
C CYS A 99 6.17 5.61 1.30
N ARG A 100 6.88 6.59 1.87
CA ARG A 100 7.76 6.32 3.02
C ARG A 100 6.89 6.07 4.26
N VAL A 101 7.03 4.87 4.80
CA VAL A 101 6.31 4.41 5.99
C VAL A 101 7.01 4.92 7.24
N THR A 102 6.27 5.63 8.10
CA THR A 102 6.76 6.07 9.41
C THR A 102 6.02 5.41 10.58
N GLU A 103 4.77 4.99 10.36
CA GLU A 103 3.98 4.36 11.41
C GLU A 103 3.22 3.14 10.89
N ILE A 104 2.91 2.23 11.81
CA ILE A 104 2.14 1.01 11.56
C ILE A 104 1.17 0.77 12.71
N ILE A 105 -0.06 0.39 12.37
CA ILE A 105 -1.04 -0.19 13.29
C ILE A 105 -1.27 -1.64 12.88
N VAL A 106 -1.15 -2.56 13.84
CA VAL A 106 -1.46 -3.98 13.66
C VAL A 106 -2.93 -4.21 14.00
N GLY A 107 -3.66 -4.92 13.13
CA GLY A 107 -5.09 -5.17 13.29
C GLY A 107 -6.00 -4.27 12.46
N GLY A 108 -5.45 -3.27 11.77
CA GLY A 108 -6.23 -2.33 10.93
C GLY A 108 -6.81 -1.15 11.72
N TRP A 109 -7.64 -0.35 11.05
CA TRP A 109 -8.42 0.78 11.59
C TRP A 109 -9.91 0.52 11.44
#